data_AF-A0A453SSZ7-F1
#
_entry.id   AF-A0A453SSZ7-F1
#
_cell.length_a   1.000
_cell.length_b   1.000
_cell.length_c   1.000
_cell.angle_alpha   90.00
_cell.angle_beta   90.00
_cell.angle_gamma   90.00
#
_symmetry.space_group_name_H-M   'P 1'
#
loop_
_entity.id
_entity.type
_entity.pdbx_description
1 polymer ?
#
loop_
_entity_poly.entity_id
_entity_poly.type
_entity_poly.pdbx_seq_one_letter_code
_entity_poly.pdbx_strand_id
1 'polypeptide(L)'
;EPFLIAPYDLEQYRMMVGTLDTSRTKNRDDEALYVTYLKALSEAVSKIDITYHHSLLNNIFAVRIWYLQRDTMVALLDLITRLAAVADQYLRECLQMLVNNFTPPIVERNEVPTWAVSRKKDIFSHLCGSLKTISDTVPLAPRMLRDIIDRSMPKLFDNKAKMISFVECMLGLDTDRMGDLIGAILLAKVVDLLTELDVNITWEDILQEEHDKGIFEMELEDLDADDDGDGFGQAGTKVCLGGNACAEKLDGLMVVVCEHLKSLDRQRLYKEFVILKTIFRASLLRVHRSKFAQFIMFYTCSLDPKTLGEGFAVFLTDIVTEKKEDPISRMSAVSYVGSYLSRARFISADTVVTILKKLVDWCVDYCDHQSKREATPIPNHQLFYATCQAVMYVLCFRLRSIMDYPNLKSDLFHMPFGFLFRHRLEPLKVCLPSIVNEFLRQAKDAGLVAAFVDPAAEDAIESDLSRTFGGINRLDMFFPFDPYLLKESDRYIRPNFEFWSMVKTTYSDDTDDDDDELEDLDAPEMNVGSLDDHVEIDINSDDDDLEYSMNKMSITPHHSFLHQMAMDSDGGLSMPARIRPSTSPPSRWAMSGESP
;
A
#
# COMPACT_ATOMS: atom_id res chain seq x y z
N GLU A 1 -39.07 37.90 -30.12
CA GLU A 1 -39.35 37.29 -31.43
C GLU A 1 -38.04 37.10 -32.18
N PRO A 2 -37.76 35.92 -32.78
CA PRO A 2 -36.49 35.65 -33.46
C PRO A 2 -36.30 36.43 -34.78
N PHE A 3 -37.25 37.29 -35.16
CA PHE A 3 -37.36 37.87 -36.50
C PHE A 3 -36.96 39.36 -36.61
N LEU A 4 -36.32 39.92 -35.58
CA LEU A 4 -35.87 41.34 -35.57
C LEU A 4 -34.37 41.49 -35.32
N ILE A 5 -33.55 40.51 -35.71
CA ILE A 5 -32.09 40.67 -35.72
C ILE A 5 -31.70 41.28 -37.06
N ALA A 6 -31.02 42.43 -37.05
CA ALA A 6 -30.54 43.03 -38.29
C ALA A 6 -29.63 42.03 -39.02
N PRO A 7 -29.74 41.86 -40.35
CA PRO A 7 -28.92 40.90 -41.10
C PRO A 7 -27.41 41.07 -40.86
N TYR A 8 -26.98 42.33 -40.71
CA TYR A 8 -25.61 42.68 -40.37
C TYR A 8 -25.18 42.12 -39.00
N ASP A 9 -25.99 42.29 -37.96
CA ASP A 9 -25.69 41.79 -36.62
C ASP A 9 -25.64 40.26 -36.59
N LEU A 10 -26.53 39.61 -37.36
CA LEU A 10 -26.52 38.15 -37.49
C LEU A 10 -25.26 37.64 -38.21
N GLU A 11 -24.79 38.36 -39.22
CA GLU A 11 -23.55 38.04 -39.93
C GLU A 11 -22.33 38.24 -39.03
N GLN A 12 -22.25 39.35 -38.29
CA GLN A 12 -21.20 39.60 -37.30
C GLN A 12 -21.18 38.53 -36.20
N TYR A 13 -22.36 38.15 -35.68
CA TYR A 13 -22.47 37.07 -34.71
C TYR A 13 -21.97 35.73 -35.25
N ARG A 14 -22.33 35.38 -36.50
CA ARG A 14 -21.85 34.16 -37.16
C ARG A 14 -20.34 34.18 -37.38
N MET A 15 -19.77 35.33 -37.74
CA MET A 15 -18.32 35.50 -37.85
C MET A 15 -17.64 35.25 -36.50
N MET A 16 -18.14 35.87 -35.42
CA MET A 16 -17.62 35.67 -34.07
C MET A 16 -17.67 34.18 -33.66
N VAL A 17 -18.82 33.51 -33.83
CA VAL A 17 -18.97 32.08 -33.53
C VAL A 17 -17.99 31.23 -34.36
N GLY A 18 -17.78 31.58 -35.63
CA GLY A 18 -16.83 30.93 -36.52
C GLY A 18 -15.36 31.16 -36.15
N THR A 19 -15.01 32.30 -35.54
CA THR A 19 -13.67 32.56 -34.99
C THR A 19 -13.43 31.79 -33.68
N LEU A 20 -14.48 31.56 -32.89
CA LEU A 20 -14.38 30.78 -31.65
C LEU A 20 -14.37 29.26 -31.89
N ASP A 21 -14.65 28.80 -33.11
CA ASP A 21 -14.56 27.39 -33.49
C ASP A 21 -13.11 26.87 -33.37
N THR A 22 -12.95 25.81 -32.60
CA THR A 22 -11.66 25.18 -32.29
C THR A 22 -11.16 24.25 -33.38
N SER A 23 -12.00 23.90 -34.37
CA SER A 23 -11.61 23.05 -35.50
C SER A 23 -10.74 23.76 -36.55
N ARG A 24 -10.68 25.10 -36.50
CA ARG A 24 -9.97 25.92 -37.48
C ARG A 24 -8.58 26.31 -36.99
N THR A 25 -7.57 26.15 -37.84
CA THR A 25 -6.22 26.68 -37.62
C THR A 25 -6.27 28.20 -37.60
N LYS A 26 -5.74 28.84 -36.54
CA LYS A 26 -5.80 30.28 -36.34
C LYS A 26 -4.49 30.95 -36.72
N ASN A 27 -4.55 32.03 -37.51
CA ASN A 27 -3.41 32.90 -37.75
C ASN A 27 -3.24 33.91 -36.58
N ARG A 28 -2.15 34.67 -36.56
CA ARG A 28 -1.90 35.67 -35.49
C ARG A 28 -3.01 36.70 -35.35
N ASP A 29 -3.57 37.17 -36.46
CA ASP A 29 -4.66 38.15 -36.45
C ASP A 29 -5.97 37.53 -35.95
N ASP A 30 -6.24 36.26 -36.31
CA ASP A 30 -7.39 35.51 -35.81
C ASP A 30 -7.29 35.28 -34.31
N GLU A 31 -6.07 35.10 -33.79
CA GLU A 31 -5.82 34.91 -32.37
C GLU A 31 -6.03 36.20 -31.56
N ALA A 32 -5.58 37.35 -32.08
CA ALA A 32 -5.86 38.65 -31.47
C ALA A 32 -7.37 38.96 -31.45
N LEU A 33 -8.08 38.65 -32.54
CA LEU A 33 -9.55 38.74 -32.60
C LEU A 33 -10.21 37.77 -31.63
N TYR A 34 -9.69 36.55 -31.49
CA TYR A 34 -10.20 35.54 -30.57
C TYR A 34 -10.11 36.03 -29.12
N VAL A 35 -8.97 36.57 -28.69
CA VAL A 35 -8.82 37.20 -27.37
C VAL A 35 -9.82 38.36 -27.17
N THR A 36 -9.99 39.19 -28.19
CA THR A 36 -10.90 40.35 -28.14
C THR A 36 -12.34 39.91 -27.96
N TYR A 37 -12.79 38.90 -28.72
CA TYR A 37 -14.13 38.34 -28.58
C TYR A 37 -14.35 37.70 -27.21
N LEU A 38 -13.38 36.94 -26.69
CA LEU A 38 -13.48 36.34 -25.35
C LEU A 38 -13.65 37.41 -24.26
N LYS A 39 -12.86 38.50 -24.31
CA LYS A 39 -12.97 39.62 -23.37
C LYS A 39 -14.31 40.37 -23.50
N ALA A 40 -14.77 40.60 -24.72
CA ALA A 40 -16.07 41.24 -24.95
C ALA A 40 -17.23 40.37 -24.42
N LEU A 41 -17.15 39.04 -24.62
CA LEU A 41 -18.12 38.10 -24.07
C LEU A 41 -18.10 38.07 -22.54
N SER A 42 -16.92 38.20 -21.91
CA SER A 42 -16.77 38.29 -20.44
C SER A 42 -17.55 39.46 -19.85
N GLU A 43 -17.66 40.58 -20.58
CA GLU A 43 -18.42 41.76 -20.15
C GLU A 43 -19.92 41.63 -20.44
N ALA A 44 -20.30 40.77 -21.39
CA ALA A 44 -21.66 40.56 -21.85
C ALA A 44 -22.31 39.26 -21.37
N VAL A 45 -21.72 38.57 -20.38
CA VAL A 45 -22.21 37.26 -19.86
C VAL A 45 -23.69 37.25 -19.48
N SER A 46 -24.23 38.36 -18.97
CA SER A 46 -25.65 38.50 -18.63
C SER A 46 -26.61 38.49 -19.84
N LYS A 47 -26.08 38.62 -21.06
CA LYS A 47 -26.84 38.58 -22.31
C LYS A 47 -26.76 37.22 -23.01
N ILE A 48 -25.93 36.31 -22.51
CA ILE A 48 -25.77 34.97 -23.07
C ILE A 48 -26.91 34.09 -22.57
N ASP A 49 -27.83 33.77 -23.47
CA ASP A 49 -28.91 32.80 -23.29
C ASP A 49 -28.53 31.39 -23.78
N ILE A 50 -28.89 30.36 -23.01
CA ILE A 50 -28.54 28.95 -23.24
C ILE A 50 -29.19 28.38 -24.51
N THR A 51 -30.38 28.86 -24.87
CA THR A 51 -31.13 28.37 -26.02
C THR A 51 -30.68 29.05 -27.30
N TYR A 52 -30.52 30.37 -27.28
CA TYR A 52 -30.16 31.14 -28.48
C TYR A 52 -28.67 31.07 -28.82
N HIS A 53 -27.81 30.90 -27.82
CA HIS A 53 -26.35 30.87 -28.00
C HIS A 53 -25.75 29.48 -27.81
N HIS A 54 -26.54 28.42 -28.02
CA HIS A 54 -26.07 27.03 -27.86
C HIS A 54 -24.79 26.73 -28.65
N SER A 55 -24.69 27.18 -29.91
CA SER A 55 -23.48 26.95 -30.73
C SER A 55 -22.26 27.69 -30.19
N LEU A 56 -22.45 28.90 -29.65
CA LEU A 56 -21.39 29.68 -29.03
C LEU A 56 -20.87 28.98 -27.77
N LEU A 57 -21.80 28.57 -26.89
CA LEU A 57 -21.49 27.87 -25.65
C LEU A 57 -20.79 26.53 -25.91
N ASN A 58 -21.28 25.76 -26.90
CA ASN A 58 -20.63 24.50 -27.28
C ASN A 58 -19.18 24.73 -27.76
N ASN A 59 -18.95 25.75 -28.59
CA ASN A 59 -17.60 26.10 -29.03
C ASN A 59 -16.71 26.50 -27.86
N ILE A 60 -17.22 27.28 -26.90
CA ILE A 60 -16.48 27.70 -25.70
C ILE A 60 -16.14 26.50 -24.80
N PHE A 61 -17.11 25.63 -24.51
CA PHE A 61 -16.92 24.49 -23.60
C PHE A 61 -16.12 23.34 -24.21
N ALA A 62 -16.04 23.24 -25.54
CA ALA A 62 -15.22 22.25 -26.23
C ALA A 62 -13.72 22.61 -26.28
N VAL A 63 -13.34 23.82 -25.86
CA VAL A 63 -11.94 24.29 -25.94
C VAL A 63 -11.02 23.50 -25.02
N ARG A 64 -9.93 23.00 -25.60
CA ARG A 64 -8.79 22.44 -24.87
C ARG A 64 -7.77 23.54 -24.57
N ILE A 65 -7.63 23.87 -23.31
CA ILE A 65 -6.79 24.99 -22.82
C ILE A 65 -5.31 24.76 -23.16
N TRP A 66 -4.88 23.50 -23.21
CA TRP A 66 -3.51 23.11 -23.51
C TRP A 66 -2.96 23.65 -24.83
N TYR A 67 -3.79 23.82 -25.86
CA TYR A 67 -3.36 24.30 -27.17
C TYR A 67 -3.42 25.82 -27.32
N LEU A 68 -3.95 26.55 -26.33
CA LEU A 68 -4.09 27.99 -26.40
C LEU A 68 -2.78 28.70 -26.04
N GLN A 69 -2.54 29.89 -26.59
CA GLN A 69 -1.54 30.81 -26.05
C GLN A 69 -1.98 31.37 -24.69
N ARG A 70 -1.01 31.91 -23.94
CA ARG A 70 -1.21 32.40 -22.57
C ARG A 70 -2.33 33.44 -22.47
N ASP A 71 -2.33 34.45 -23.34
CA ASP A 71 -3.32 35.54 -23.29
C ASP A 71 -4.75 35.05 -23.61
N THR A 72 -4.86 34.14 -24.58
CA THR A 72 -6.11 33.49 -24.96
C THR A 72 -6.65 32.60 -23.84
N MET A 73 -5.79 31.82 -23.20
CA MET A 73 -6.15 31.00 -22.04
C MET A 73 -6.69 31.87 -20.90
N VAL A 74 -5.97 32.94 -20.54
CA VAL A 74 -6.39 33.84 -19.44
C VAL A 74 -7.75 34.49 -19.76
N ALA A 75 -7.95 34.96 -20.99
CA ALA A 75 -9.23 35.54 -21.41
C ALA A 75 -10.38 34.52 -21.38
N LEU A 76 -10.14 33.28 -21.81
CA LEU A 76 -11.13 32.21 -21.74
C LEU A 76 -11.49 31.85 -20.29
N LEU A 77 -10.48 31.74 -19.41
CA LEU A 77 -10.72 31.39 -18.00
C LEU A 77 -11.47 32.50 -17.25
N ASP A 78 -11.21 33.78 -17.55
CA ASP A 78 -12.01 34.90 -17.04
C ASP A 78 -13.47 34.81 -17.52
N LEU A 79 -13.70 34.51 -18.80
CA LEU A 79 -15.04 34.28 -19.34
C LEU A 79 -15.76 33.13 -18.62
N ILE A 80 -15.11 31.98 -18.46
CA ILE A 80 -15.67 30.81 -17.77
C ILE A 80 -16.01 31.14 -16.32
N THR A 81 -15.13 31.85 -15.63
CA THR A 81 -15.33 32.24 -14.22
C THR A 81 -16.54 33.17 -14.08
N ARG A 82 -16.69 34.15 -14.96
CA ARG A 82 -17.83 35.08 -14.96
C ARG A 82 -19.12 34.39 -15.37
N LEU A 83 -19.08 33.51 -16.37
CA LEU A 83 -20.25 32.77 -16.82
C LEU A 83 -20.81 31.87 -15.70
N ALA A 84 -19.93 31.20 -14.95
CA ALA A 84 -20.29 30.40 -13.79
C ALA A 84 -20.94 31.23 -12.66
N ALA A 85 -20.60 32.51 -12.54
CA ALA A 85 -21.14 33.40 -11.51
C ALA A 85 -22.51 34.01 -11.84
N VAL A 86 -22.92 34.03 -13.11
CA VAL A 86 -24.16 34.71 -13.55
C VAL A 86 -25.41 33.87 -13.33
N ALA A 87 -25.35 32.57 -13.63
CA ALA A 87 -26.50 31.70 -13.52
C ALA A 87 -26.11 30.25 -13.23
N ASP A 88 -26.84 29.62 -12.32
CA ASP A 88 -26.64 28.22 -11.92
C ASP A 88 -26.70 27.25 -13.11
N GLN A 89 -27.40 27.62 -14.19
CA GLN A 89 -27.57 26.81 -15.40
C GLN A 89 -26.29 26.60 -16.23
N TYR A 90 -25.24 27.41 -16.01
CA TYR A 90 -23.94 27.25 -16.69
C TYR A 90 -22.87 26.67 -15.78
N LEU A 91 -23.12 26.65 -14.47
CA LEU A 91 -22.13 26.30 -13.47
C LEU A 91 -21.58 24.88 -13.69
N ARG A 92 -22.45 23.92 -14.02
CA ARG A 92 -22.04 22.53 -14.25
C ARG A 92 -21.08 22.43 -15.44
N GLU A 93 -21.41 23.06 -16.54
CA GLU A 93 -20.69 23.02 -17.81
C GLU A 93 -19.35 23.74 -17.68
N CYS A 94 -19.31 24.88 -16.99
CA CYS A 94 -18.08 25.59 -16.64
C CYS A 94 -17.15 24.70 -15.80
N LEU A 95 -17.65 24.10 -14.72
CA LEU A 95 -16.85 23.22 -13.85
C LEU A 95 -16.38 21.97 -14.61
N GLN A 96 -17.25 21.36 -15.42
CA GLN A 96 -16.90 20.18 -16.22
C GLN A 96 -15.82 20.49 -17.25
N MET A 97 -15.90 21.64 -17.92
CA MET A 97 -14.87 22.09 -18.88
C MET A 97 -13.50 22.25 -18.20
N LEU A 98 -13.47 22.83 -17.00
CA LEU A 98 -12.23 22.98 -16.23
C LEU A 98 -11.65 21.62 -15.79
N VAL A 99 -12.48 20.71 -15.27
CA VAL A 99 -12.05 19.37 -14.85
C VAL A 99 -11.59 18.52 -16.04
N ASN A 100 -12.24 18.64 -17.20
CA ASN A 100 -11.81 17.96 -18.43
C ASN A 100 -10.39 18.36 -18.88
N ASN A 101 -9.91 19.53 -18.46
CA ASN A 101 -8.58 20.03 -18.77
C ASN A 101 -7.52 19.68 -17.70
N PHE A 102 -7.86 18.90 -16.66
CA PHE A 102 -6.87 18.39 -15.69
C PHE A 102 -5.86 17.45 -16.35
N THR A 103 -6.27 16.79 -17.44
CA THR A 103 -5.40 15.90 -18.21
C THR A 103 -4.89 16.61 -19.47
N PRO A 104 -3.57 16.66 -19.70
CA PRO A 104 -3.00 17.14 -20.96
C PRO A 104 -3.38 16.22 -22.13
N PRO A 105 -3.26 16.70 -23.38
CA PRO A 105 -3.41 15.84 -24.54
C PRO A 105 -2.33 14.75 -24.53
N ILE A 106 -2.77 13.50 -24.56
CA ILE A 106 -1.90 12.32 -24.61
C ILE A 106 -1.76 11.89 -26.07
N VAL A 107 -0.52 11.64 -26.51
CA VAL A 107 -0.19 11.21 -27.89
C VAL A 107 -0.05 9.69 -27.93
N GLU A 108 0.02 9.11 -29.14
CA GLU A 108 0.00 7.66 -29.44
C GLU A 108 0.92 6.77 -28.59
N ARG A 109 1.98 7.32 -27.98
CA ARG A 109 2.86 6.59 -27.04
C ARG A 109 2.45 6.65 -25.57
N ASN A 110 1.22 7.07 -25.27
CA ASN A 110 0.74 7.24 -23.90
C ASN A 110 1.55 8.25 -23.06
N GLU A 111 2.35 9.09 -23.72
CA GLU A 111 3.19 10.10 -23.10
C GLU A 111 2.61 11.51 -23.27
N VAL A 112 2.93 12.37 -22.31
CA VAL A 112 2.65 13.80 -22.39
C VAL A 112 3.69 14.46 -23.28
N PRO A 113 3.30 15.24 -24.30
CA PRO A 113 4.26 15.97 -25.14
C PRO A 113 5.17 16.88 -24.32
N THR A 114 6.44 16.99 -24.72
CA THR A 114 7.45 17.84 -24.04
C THR A 114 6.99 19.29 -23.89
N TRP A 115 6.32 19.86 -24.90
CA TRP A 115 5.76 21.21 -24.83
C TRP A 115 4.65 21.34 -23.78
N ALA A 116 3.87 20.28 -23.54
CA ALA A 116 2.80 20.27 -22.55
C ALA A 116 3.38 20.11 -21.14
N VAL A 117 4.42 19.30 -20.97
CA VAL A 117 5.17 19.18 -19.71
C VAL A 117 5.69 20.54 -19.24
N SER A 118 6.35 21.30 -20.12
CA SER A 118 6.89 22.63 -19.79
C SER A 118 5.82 23.66 -19.38
N ARG A 119 4.58 23.49 -19.84
CA ARG A 119 3.45 24.39 -19.55
C ARG A 119 2.55 23.91 -18.41
N LYS A 120 2.70 22.65 -17.98
CA LYS A 120 1.81 21.97 -17.03
C LYS A 120 1.59 22.77 -15.76
N LYS A 121 2.67 23.20 -15.10
CA LYS A 121 2.61 23.98 -13.86
C LYS A 121 1.86 25.31 -14.04
N ASP A 122 2.13 26.02 -15.14
CA ASP A 122 1.45 27.28 -15.46
C ASP A 122 -0.04 27.06 -15.69
N ILE A 123 -0.43 26.09 -16.52
CA ILE A 123 -1.83 25.77 -16.79
C ILE A 123 -2.58 25.33 -15.53
N PHE A 124 -1.99 24.43 -14.73
CA PHE A 124 -2.59 23.95 -13.48
C PHE A 124 -2.84 25.08 -12.49
N SER A 125 -1.90 26.03 -12.36
CA SER A 125 -2.11 27.18 -11.49
C SER A 125 -3.29 28.05 -11.92
N HIS A 126 -3.49 28.27 -13.23
CA HIS A 126 -4.63 29.03 -13.74
C HIS A 126 -5.96 28.26 -13.62
N LEU A 127 -5.96 26.94 -13.83
CA LEU A 127 -7.14 26.08 -13.63
C LEU A 127 -7.60 26.10 -12.17
N CYS A 128 -6.67 25.85 -11.24
CA CYS A 128 -6.96 25.87 -9.81
C CYS A 128 -7.43 27.26 -9.36
N GLY A 129 -6.78 28.34 -9.84
CA GLY A 129 -7.19 29.71 -9.56
C GLY A 129 -8.61 30.05 -10.05
N SER A 130 -8.99 29.53 -11.22
CA SER A 130 -10.34 29.73 -11.77
C SER A 130 -11.39 28.98 -10.95
N LEU A 131 -11.14 27.70 -10.64
CA LEU A 131 -12.03 26.89 -9.80
C LEU A 131 -12.21 27.51 -8.41
N LYS A 132 -11.13 28.03 -7.81
CA LYS A 132 -11.15 28.75 -6.55
C LYS A 132 -12.04 29.99 -6.65
N THR A 133 -11.84 30.83 -7.67
CA THR A 133 -12.63 32.04 -7.87
C THR A 133 -14.12 31.73 -8.02
N ILE A 134 -14.46 30.68 -8.79
CA ILE A 134 -15.85 30.22 -8.93
C ILE A 134 -16.41 29.79 -7.57
N SER A 135 -15.64 29.06 -6.76
CA SER A 135 -16.09 28.54 -5.47
C SER A 135 -16.23 29.60 -4.38
N ASP A 136 -15.38 30.63 -4.40
CA ASP A 136 -15.51 31.79 -3.53
C ASP A 136 -16.73 32.65 -3.91
N THR A 137 -17.12 32.64 -5.19
CA THR A 137 -18.25 33.43 -5.70
C THR A 137 -19.59 32.69 -5.59
N VAL A 138 -19.60 31.38 -5.82
CA VAL A 138 -20.82 30.56 -5.94
C VAL A 138 -20.83 29.45 -4.89
N PRO A 139 -21.65 29.55 -3.83
CA PRO A 139 -21.66 28.59 -2.72
C PRO A 139 -22.00 27.14 -3.10
N LEU A 140 -22.72 26.93 -4.21
CA LEU A 140 -23.07 25.59 -4.71
C LEU A 140 -21.89 24.90 -5.45
N ALA A 141 -20.90 25.67 -5.91
CA ALA A 141 -19.83 25.18 -6.77
C ALA A 141 -18.98 24.06 -6.13
N PRO A 142 -18.57 24.11 -4.84
CA PRO A 142 -17.79 23.02 -4.23
C PRO A 142 -18.53 21.67 -4.25
N ARG A 143 -19.84 21.68 -3.97
CA ARG A 143 -20.66 20.47 -3.98
C ARG A 143 -20.78 19.87 -5.39
N MET A 144 -21.00 20.72 -6.39
CA MET A 144 -21.07 20.27 -7.79
C MET A 144 -19.71 19.83 -8.33
N LEU A 145 -18.64 20.53 -7.96
CA LEU A 145 -17.28 20.19 -8.33
C LEU A 145 -16.90 18.81 -7.79
N ARG A 146 -17.24 18.51 -6.53
CA ARG A 146 -17.08 17.18 -5.95
C ARG A 146 -17.71 16.10 -6.82
N ASP A 147 -18.99 16.26 -7.18
CA ASP A 147 -19.72 15.26 -7.97
C ASP A 147 -19.14 15.10 -9.39
N ILE A 148 -18.58 16.17 -9.96
CA ILE A 148 -17.92 16.16 -11.26
C ILE A 148 -16.57 15.42 -11.16
N ILE A 149 -15.74 15.75 -10.17
CA ILE A 149 -14.45 15.12 -9.96
C ILE A 149 -14.63 13.62 -9.73
N ASP A 150 -15.59 13.22 -8.90
CA ASP A 150 -15.89 11.80 -8.63
C ASP A 150 -16.20 11.00 -9.92
N ARG A 151 -16.96 11.59 -10.84
CA ARG A 151 -17.27 10.97 -12.14
C ARG A 151 -16.10 10.97 -13.11
N SER A 152 -15.18 11.94 -12.96
CA SER A 152 -14.00 12.11 -13.81
C SER A 152 -12.76 11.41 -13.25
N MET A 153 -12.84 10.81 -12.06
CA MET A 153 -11.72 10.07 -11.46
C MET A 153 -11.17 9.02 -12.44
N PRO A 154 -9.83 8.92 -12.57
CA PRO A 154 -9.21 7.91 -13.40
C PRO A 154 -9.61 6.50 -12.96
N LYS A 155 -9.80 5.61 -13.94
CA LYS A 155 -10.15 4.19 -13.72
C LYS A 155 -8.93 3.32 -13.94
N LEU A 156 -8.90 2.09 -13.40
CA LEU A 156 -7.77 1.15 -13.54
C LEU A 156 -7.16 1.05 -14.95
N PHE A 157 -8.00 1.04 -15.99
CA PHE A 157 -7.58 0.91 -17.39
C PHE A 157 -7.12 2.22 -18.06
N ASP A 158 -7.23 3.35 -17.37
CA ASP A 158 -6.69 4.61 -17.87
C ASP A 158 -5.16 4.58 -17.92
N ASN A 159 -4.61 5.39 -18.81
CA ASN A 159 -3.17 5.54 -18.98
C ASN A 159 -2.50 6.17 -17.74
N LYS A 160 -1.25 5.76 -17.42
CA LYS A 160 -0.41 6.31 -16.33
C LYS A 160 -0.34 7.84 -16.39
N ALA A 161 -0.05 8.42 -17.55
CA ALA A 161 0.07 9.88 -17.67
C ALA A 161 -1.25 10.63 -17.42
N LYS A 162 -2.39 10.01 -17.75
CA LYS A 162 -3.73 10.55 -17.45
C LYS A 162 -3.98 10.57 -15.95
N MET A 163 -3.73 9.43 -15.28
CA MET A 163 -3.90 9.28 -13.85
C MET A 163 -3.06 10.31 -13.07
N ILE A 164 -1.76 10.35 -13.35
CA ILE A 164 -0.79 11.25 -12.70
C ILE A 164 -1.23 12.70 -12.85
N SER A 165 -1.51 13.14 -14.08
CA SER A 165 -1.86 14.55 -14.33
C SER A 165 -3.18 14.95 -13.68
N PHE A 166 -4.16 14.05 -13.69
CA PHE A 166 -5.45 14.30 -13.06
C PHE A 166 -5.31 14.44 -11.54
N VAL A 167 -4.64 13.49 -10.89
CA VAL A 167 -4.43 13.51 -9.43
C VAL A 167 -3.59 14.70 -8.99
N GLU A 168 -2.54 15.06 -9.73
CA GLU A 168 -1.71 16.22 -9.43
C GLU A 168 -2.50 17.54 -9.48
N CYS A 169 -3.31 17.74 -10.53
CA CYS A 169 -4.15 18.94 -10.62
C CYS A 169 -5.22 18.97 -9.52
N MET A 170 -5.83 17.80 -9.24
CA MET A 170 -6.84 17.64 -8.21
C MET A 170 -6.32 17.95 -6.80
N LEU A 171 -5.14 17.42 -6.43
CA LEU A 171 -4.50 17.72 -5.14
C LEU A 171 -4.09 19.19 -5.03
N GLY A 172 -3.80 19.87 -6.16
CA GLY A 172 -3.57 21.32 -6.19
C GLY A 172 -4.76 22.16 -5.72
N LEU A 173 -5.98 21.61 -5.70
CA LEU A 173 -7.19 22.29 -5.20
C LEU A 173 -7.23 22.40 -3.68
N ASP A 174 -6.42 21.65 -2.95
CA ASP A 174 -6.44 21.59 -1.49
C ASP A 174 -5.76 22.79 -0.80
N THR A 175 -5.64 23.91 -1.52
CA THR A 175 -4.81 25.03 -1.08
C THR A 175 -5.54 26.07 -0.24
N ASP A 176 -6.86 26.04 -0.06
CA ASP A 176 -7.63 27.10 0.62
C ASP A 176 -8.99 26.63 1.18
N ARG A 177 -9.96 27.54 1.37
CA ARG A 177 -11.35 27.24 1.84
C ARG A 177 -12.03 26.12 1.05
N MET A 178 -11.69 25.97 -0.23
CA MET A 178 -12.16 24.87 -1.05
C MET A 178 -11.65 23.52 -0.52
N GLY A 179 -10.36 23.42 -0.18
CA GLY A 179 -9.76 22.25 0.46
C GLY A 179 -10.48 21.87 1.76
N ASP A 180 -10.82 22.85 2.60
CA ASP A 180 -11.60 22.58 3.82
C ASP A 180 -13.00 21.96 3.54
N LEU A 181 -13.58 22.17 2.35
CA LEU A 181 -14.91 21.66 1.97
C LEU A 181 -14.88 20.32 1.24
N ILE A 182 -13.90 20.10 0.36
CA ILE A 182 -13.84 18.91 -0.50
C ILE A 182 -12.55 18.10 -0.33
N GLY A 183 -11.49 18.66 0.25
CA GLY A 183 -10.16 18.04 0.36
C GLY A 183 -10.19 16.66 1.01
N ALA A 184 -10.92 16.49 2.12
CA ALA A 184 -11.06 15.19 2.77
C ALA A 184 -11.64 14.10 1.84
N ILE A 185 -12.58 14.49 0.97
CA ILE A 185 -13.21 13.57 0.01
C ILE A 185 -12.24 13.30 -1.14
N LEU A 186 -11.53 14.33 -1.63
CA LEU A 186 -10.53 14.17 -2.69
C LEU A 186 -9.40 13.24 -2.24
N LEU A 187 -8.87 13.43 -1.04
CA LEU A 187 -7.83 12.58 -0.48
C LEU A 187 -8.30 11.14 -0.31
N ALA A 188 -9.52 10.93 0.19
CA ALA A 188 -10.12 9.60 0.27
C ALA A 188 -10.16 8.92 -1.10
N LYS A 189 -10.58 9.64 -2.15
CA LYS A 189 -10.60 9.11 -3.52
C LYS A 189 -9.22 8.78 -4.07
N VAL A 190 -8.19 9.54 -3.71
CA VAL A 190 -6.80 9.22 -4.06
C VAL A 190 -6.36 7.93 -3.37
N VAL A 191 -6.59 7.81 -2.06
CA VAL A 191 -6.21 6.61 -1.31
C VAL A 191 -6.98 5.39 -1.80
N ASP A 192 -8.26 5.51 -2.13
CA ASP A 192 -9.05 4.42 -2.72
C ASP A 192 -8.47 3.97 -4.06
N LEU A 193 -8.10 4.90 -4.95
CA LEU A 193 -7.46 4.59 -6.24
C LEU A 193 -6.09 3.89 -6.05
N LEU A 194 -5.28 4.36 -5.10
CA LEU A 194 -3.99 3.77 -4.79
C LEU A 194 -4.17 2.35 -4.25
N THR A 195 -5.13 2.17 -3.34
CA THR A 195 -5.46 0.85 -2.77
C THR A 195 -5.97 -0.11 -3.84
N GLU A 196 -6.81 0.38 -4.77
CA GLU A 196 -7.33 -0.42 -5.89
C GLU A 196 -6.20 -0.87 -6.82
N LEU A 197 -5.24 0.01 -7.15
CA LEU A 197 -4.07 -0.37 -7.94
C LEU A 197 -3.17 -1.36 -7.19
N ASP A 198 -2.90 -1.10 -5.91
CA ASP A 198 -1.98 -1.86 -5.06
C ASP A 198 -2.44 -3.31 -4.85
N VAL A 199 -3.73 -3.54 -4.60
CA VAL A 199 -4.28 -4.90 -4.45
C VAL A 199 -4.19 -5.72 -5.75
N ASN A 200 -4.07 -5.07 -6.90
CA ASN A 200 -3.92 -5.73 -8.21
C ASN A 200 -2.45 -6.00 -8.59
N ILE A 201 -1.47 -5.64 -7.75
CA ILE A 201 -0.05 -5.91 -8.00
C ILE A 201 0.31 -7.30 -7.42
N THR A 202 0.89 -8.17 -8.22
CA THR A 202 1.48 -9.45 -7.77
C THR A 202 2.97 -9.27 -7.45
N TRP A 203 3.57 -10.21 -6.71
CA TRP A 203 5.01 -10.17 -6.45
C TRP A 203 5.85 -10.42 -7.71
N GLU A 204 5.34 -11.21 -8.66
CA GLU A 204 5.94 -11.42 -9.98
C GLU A 204 6.08 -10.10 -10.77
N ASP A 205 5.15 -9.16 -10.57
CA ASP A 205 5.16 -7.84 -11.20
C ASP A 205 6.29 -6.95 -10.67
N ILE A 206 6.83 -7.24 -9.48
CA ILE A 206 7.80 -6.43 -8.75
C ILE A 206 9.21 -7.04 -8.82
N LEU A 207 9.34 -8.37 -8.80
CA LEU A 207 10.60 -9.10 -8.64
C LEU A 207 11.45 -9.23 -9.91
N GLN A 208 11.13 -8.50 -10.99
CA GLN A 208 12.00 -8.45 -12.17
C GLN A 208 13.17 -7.48 -11.92
N GLU A 209 14.35 -8.08 -11.71
CA GLU A 209 15.71 -7.51 -11.59
C GLU A 209 16.20 -7.21 -10.15
N GLU A 210 17.09 -8.10 -9.64
CA GLU A 210 18.14 -7.85 -8.62
C GLU A 210 17.77 -7.51 -7.15
N HIS A 211 16.66 -8.02 -6.58
CA HIS A 211 16.30 -7.71 -5.17
C HIS A 211 16.58 -8.79 -4.11
N ASP A 212 17.20 -9.93 -4.45
CA ASP A 212 17.46 -11.03 -3.49
C ASP A 212 18.52 -10.70 -2.40
N LYS A 213 19.28 -9.62 -2.55
CA LYS A 213 20.35 -9.25 -1.60
C LYS A 213 19.85 -8.23 -0.58
N GLY A 214 19.14 -8.69 0.46
CA GLY A 214 18.83 -7.85 1.64
C GLY A 214 17.50 -8.10 2.32
N ILE A 215 16.68 -9.01 1.78
CA ILE A 215 15.45 -9.49 2.42
C ILE A 215 15.83 -10.60 3.41
N PHE A 216 15.50 -10.43 4.68
CA PHE A 216 15.79 -11.43 5.70
C PHE A 216 14.90 -12.67 5.51
N GLU A 217 15.33 -13.86 5.94
CA GLU A 217 14.53 -15.10 5.80
C GLU A 217 13.13 -14.96 6.44
N MET A 218 13.02 -14.23 7.56
CA MET A 218 11.75 -13.84 8.20
C MET A 218 10.85 -12.95 7.31
N GLU A 219 11.43 -12.23 6.37
CA GLU A 219 10.75 -11.37 5.39
C GLU A 219 10.46 -12.13 4.06
N LEU A 220 11.07 -13.30 3.86
CA LEU A 220 10.88 -14.21 2.71
C LEU A 220 9.83 -15.30 2.98
N GLU A 221 9.57 -15.66 4.24
CA GLU A 221 8.53 -16.64 4.60
C GLU A 221 7.10 -16.21 4.15
N ASP A 222 6.89 -14.94 3.81
CA ASP A 222 5.66 -14.37 3.23
C ASP A 222 5.63 -14.37 1.68
N LEU A 223 6.72 -14.77 1.01
CA LEU A 223 6.86 -14.79 -0.46
C LEU A 223 6.63 -16.16 -1.10
N ASP A 224 6.65 -17.24 -0.31
CA ASP A 224 6.44 -18.61 -0.79
C ASP A 224 4.95 -19.00 -0.79
N ALA A 225 4.19 -18.45 -1.74
CA ALA A 225 2.90 -19.03 -2.15
C ALA A 225 2.49 -18.55 -3.54
N ASP A 226 2.68 -19.42 -4.55
CA ASP A 226 1.68 -19.78 -5.57
C ASP A 226 2.31 -20.75 -6.60
N ASP A 227 2.66 -21.97 -6.18
CA ASP A 227 2.80 -23.12 -7.11
C ASP A 227 1.68 -24.14 -6.83
N ASP A 228 0.44 -23.66 -6.80
CA ASP A 228 -0.74 -24.50 -6.97
C ASP A 228 -1.22 -24.34 -8.42
N GLY A 229 -0.50 -25.00 -9.32
CA GLY A 229 -0.93 -25.22 -10.69
C GLY A 229 -2.14 -26.16 -10.75
N ASP A 230 -3.35 -25.63 -10.52
CA ASP A 230 -4.58 -26.24 -11.05
C ASP A 230 -5.30 -25.25 -11.97
N GLY A 231 -4.83 -25.24 -13.22
CA GLY A 231 -5.41 -24.48 -14.32
C GLY A 231 -6.40 -25.30 -15.12
N PHE A 232 -7.66 -25.38 -14.67
CA PHE A 232 -8.79 -25.59 -15.58
C PHE A 232 -9.40 -24.26 -15.99
N GLY A 233 -9.05 -23.81 -17.20
CA GLY A 233 -9.62 -22.63 -17.81
C GLY A 233 -11.13 -22.79 -18.07
N GLN A 234 -11.92 -21.85 -17.57
CA GLN A 234 -12.96 -21.25 -18.40
C GLN A 234 -12.41 -19.94 -18.96
N ALA A 235 -12.30 -19.91 -20.29
CA ALA A 235 -12.03 -18.73 -21.06
C ALA A 235 -13.15 -17.69 -20.89
N GLY A 236 -13.09 -16.92 -19.80
CA GLY A 236 -13.52 -15.55 -19.78
C GLY A 236 -12.30 -14.68 -20.10
N THR A 237 -12.43 -13.75 -21.03
CA THR A 237 -11.41 -12.81 -21.50
C THR A 237 -10.67 -12.11 -20.35
N LYS A 238 -9.64 -12.75 -19.78
CA LYS A 238 -8.67 -12.11 -18.91
C LYS A 238 -7.67 -11.42 -19.84
N VAL A 239 -7.96 -10.16 -20.15
CA VAL A 239 -6.99 -9.28 -20.79
C VAL A 239 -5.77 -9.26 -19.87
N CYS A 240 -4.66 -9.87 -20.29
CA CYS A 240 -3.36 -9.71 -19.63
C CYS A 240 -3.03 -8.22 -19.61
N LEU A 241 -3.33 -7.56 -18.48
CA LEU A 241 -2.60 -6.38 -18.06
C LEU A 241 -1.16 -6.86 -17.92
N GLY A 242 -0.23 -6.30 -18.70
CA GLY A 242 1.19 -6.59 -18.51
C GLY A 242 1.54 -6.30 -17.06
N GLY A 243 2.08 -7.29 -16.35
CA GLY A 243 2.20 -7.33 -14.89
C GLY A 243 2.72 -6.03 -14.25
N ASN A 244 3.73 -5.41 -14.86
CA ASN A 244 4.32 -4.16 -14.39
C ASN A 244 3.41 -2.90 -14.50
N ALA A 245 2.29 -2.93 -15.23
CA ALA A 245 1.51 -1.72 -15.51
C ALA A 245 0.82 -1.12 -14.27
N CYS A 246 0.35 -1.94 -13.34
CA CYS A 246 -0.26 -1.46 -12.08
C CYS A 246 0.82 -0.88 -11.15
N ALA A 247 1.97 -1.55 -11.05
CA ALA A 247 3.11 -1.09 -10.26
C ALA A 247 3.64 0.27 -10.76
N GLU A 248 3.87 0.43 -12.07
CA GLU A 248 4.32 1.70 -12.64
C GLU A 248 3.34 2.86 -12.43
N LYS A 249 2.03 2.58 -12.52
CA LYS A 249 0.97 3.56 -12.26
C LYS A 249 0.95 3.98 -10.80
N LEU A 250 1.01 3.01 -9.90
CA LEU A 250 1.03 3.23 -8.47
C LEU A 250 2.26 4.04 -8.07
N ASP A 251 3.44 3.67 -8.57
CA ASP A 251 4.72 4.36 -8.30
C ASP A 251 4.66 5.84 -8.68
N GLY A 252 4.20 6.14 -9.90
CA GLY A 252 4.05 7.52 -10.35
C GLY A 252 3.01 8.33 -9.53
N LEU A 253 1.94 7.69 -9.07
CA LEU A 253 0.95 8.34 -8.20
C LEU A 253 1.50 8.55 -6.78
N MET A 254 2.28 7.60 -6.25
CA MET A 254 2.96 7.74 -4.97
C MET A 254 3.92 8.94 -4.98
N VAL A 255 4.65 9.16 -6.07
CA VAL A 255 5.48 10.36 -6.27
C VAL A 255 4.63 11.65 -6.15
N VAL A 256 3.51 11.72 -6.87
CA VAL A 256 2.64 12.91 -6.84
C VAL A 256 2.10 13.19 -5.43
N VAL A 257 1.66 12.16 -4.71
CA VAL A 257 1.14 12.30 -3.34
C VAL A 257 2.25 12.73 -2.38
N CYS A 258 3.43 12.12 -2.46
CA CYS A 258 4.57 12.50 -1.62
C CYS A 258 5.02 13.95 -1.89
N GLU A 259 5.07 14.39 -3.15
CA GLU A 259 5.39 15.78 -3.50
C GLU A 259 4.34 16.76 -2.97
N HIS A 260 3.06 16.40 -3.08
CA HIS A 260 1.97 17.21 -2.54
C HIS A 260 2.11 17.36 -1.03
N LEU A 261 2.23 16.26 -0.27
CA LEU A 261 2.37 16.27 1.19
C LEU A 261 3.60 17.08 1.65
N LYS A 262 4.74 16.93 0.94
CA LYS A 262 5.96 17.69 1.23
C LYS A 262 5.81 19.19 0.99
N SER A 263 4.93 19.60 0.08
CA SER A 263 4.69 21.01 -0.25
C SER A 263 3.80 21.73 0.76
N LEU A 264 3.10 21.00 1.63
CA LEU A 264 2.18 21.56 2.61
C LEU A 264 2.92 22.25 3.77
N ASP A 265 2.29 23.30 4.29
CA ASP A 265 2.72 23.88 5.58
C ASP A 265 2.35 22.95 6.75
N ARG A 266 2.94 23.19 7.92
CA ARG A 266 2.75 22.35 9.10
C ARG A 266 1.29 22.24 9.58
N GLN A 267 0.50 23.32 9.45
CA GLN A 267 -0.89 23.30 9.91
C GLN A 267 -1.77 22.46 8.98
N ARG A 268 -1.56 22.60 7.68
CA ARG A 268 -2.26 21.81 6.66
C ARG A 268 -1.84 20.36 6.69
N LEU A 269 -0.54 20.08 6.81
CA LEU A 269 -0.04 18.73 6.97
C LEU A 269 -0.69 18.02 8.18
N TYR A 270 -0.89 18.73 9.29
CA TYR A 270 -1.61 18.17 10.43
C TYR A 270 -3.10 17.89 10.13
N LYS A 271 -3.79 18.78 9.40
CA LYS A 271 -5.17 18.53 8.96
C LYS A 271 -5.25 17.29 8.05
N GLU A 272 -4.37 17.21 7.06
CA GLU A 272 -4.25 16.08 6.15
C GLU A 272 -3.96 14.78 6.91
N PHE A 273 -3.07 14.82 7.90
CA PHE A 273 -2.81 13.67 8.77
C PHE A 273 -4.06 13.20 9.53
N VAL A 274 -4.88 14.12 10.05
CA VAL A 274 -6.14 13.76 10.74
C VAL A 274 -7.13 13.09 9.78
N ILE A 275 -7.22 13.60 8.55
CA ILE A 275 -8.04 13.02 7.49
C ILE A 275 -7.50 11.63 7.12
N LEU A 276 -6.19 11.51 6.86
CA LEU A 276 -5.52 10.25 6.54
C LEU A 276 -5.69 9.21 7.63
N LYS A 277 -5.66 9.56 8.92
CA LYS A 277 -5.98 8.61 10.01
C LYS A 277 -7.39 8.05 9.89
N THR A 278 -8.35 8.89 9.54
CA THR A 278 -9.76 8.49 9.35
C THR A 278 -9.90 7.55 8.16
N ILE A 279 -9.26 7.89 7.03
CA ILE A 279 -9.24 7.06 5.83
C ILE A 279 -8.50 5.74 6.10
N PHE A 280 -7.33 5.80 6.74
CA PHE A 280 -6.52 4.63 7.07
C PHE A 280 -7.33 3.60 7.86
N ARG A 281 -8.06 4.06 8.87
CA ARG A 281 -8.93 3.19 9.68
C ARG A 281 -10.07 2.57 8.88
N ALA A 282 -10.65 3.32 7.94
CA ALA A 282 -11.80 2.89 7.17
C ALA A 282 -11.42 1.97 6.00
N SER A 283 -10.35 2.31 5.28
CA SER A 283 -9.97 1.69 4.00
C SER A 283 -8.70 0.84 4.09
N LEU A 284 -7.63 1.28 4.76
CA LEU A 284 -6.32 0.58 4.70
C LEU A 284 -6.15 -0.49 5.79
N LEU A 285 -6.68 -0.25 6.99
CA LEU A 285 -6.49 -1.16 8.13
C LEU A 285 -7.09 -2.55 7.89
N ARG A 286 -8.14 -2.65 7.05
CA ARG A 286 -8.87 -3.90 6.75
C ARG A 286 -8.49 -4.53 5.41
N VAL A 287 -7.61 -3.90 4.64
CA VAL A 287 -7.24 -4.42 3.32
C VAL A 287 -6.06 -5.37 3.47
N HIS A 288 -6.29 -6.65 3.18
CA HIS A 288 -5.38 -7.75 3.47
C HIS A 288 -4.29 -7.98 2.39
N ARG A 289 -4.18 -7.13 1.36
CA ARG A 289 -3.25 -7.32 0.22
C ARG A 289 -2.56 -6.05 -0.28
N SER A 290 -2.70 -4.94 0.45
CA SER A 290 -2.06 -3.66 0.11
C SER A 290 -0.57 -3.73 0.49
N LYS A 291 0.33 -3.50 -0.48
CA LYS A 291 1.78 -3.55 -0.30
C LYS A 291 2.40 -2.16 -0.15
N PHE A 292 1.81 -1.14 -0.78
CA PHE A 292 2.44 0.18 -0.89
C PHE A 292 1.54 1.36 -0.46
N ALA A 293 0.21 1.28 -0.55
CA ALA A 293 -0.66 2.43 -0.27
C ALA A 293 -0.53 2.94 1.19
N GLN A 294 -0.27 2.05 2.14
CA GLN A 294 0.04 2.37 3.54
C GLN A 294 1.25 3.30 3.71
N PHE A 295 2.19 3.33 2.76
CA PHE A 295 3.38 4.18 2.84
C PHE A 295 3.07 5.67 2.70
N ILE A 296 1.88 6.05 2.24
CA ILE A 296 1.43 7.45 2.31
C ILE A 296 1.37 7.92 3.76
N MET A 297 0.84 7.07 4.66
CA MET A 297 0.78 7.37 6.08
C MET A 297 2.18 7.39 6.70
N PHE A 298 3.02 6.41 6.34
CA PHE A 298 4.41 6.34 6.77
C PHE A 298 5.19 7.62 6.41
N TYR A 299 5.10 8.03 5.14
CA TYR A 299 5.77 9.23 4.64
C TYR A 299 5.24 10.50 5.32
N THR A 300 3.92 10.64 5.45
CA THR A 300 3.30 11.77 6.18
C THR A 300 3.87 11.89 7.59
N CYS A 301 3.98 10.76 8.30
CA CYS A 301 4.55 10.72 9.64
C CYS A 301 6.03 11.12 9.68
N SER A 302 6.81 10.80 8.64
CA SER A 302 8.22 11.14 8.54
C SER A 302 8.49 12.65 8.41
N LEU A 303 7.50 13.42 7.94
CA LEU A 303 7.61 14.88 7.74
C LEU A 303 7.55 15.68 9.05
N ASP A 304 6.84 15.20 10.07
CA ASP A 304 6.87 15.73 11.45
C ASP A 304 6.85 14.54 12.43
N PRO A 305 8.02 13.91 12.69
CA PRO A 305 8.15 12.71 13.49
C PRO A 305 7.55 12.81 14.90
N LYS A 306 7.75 13.97 15.54
CA LYS A 306 7.32 14.20 16.93
C LYS A 306 5.80 14.29 17.06
N THR A 307 5.14 14.95 16.11
CA THR A 307 3.70 15.20 16.22
C THR A 307 2.89 14.12 15.51
N LEU A 308 3.27 13.82 14.27
CA LEU A 308 2.53 12.92 13.40
C LEU A 308 2.98 11.47 13.59
N GLY A 309 4.31 11.24 13.64
CA GLY A 309 4.86 9.90 13.85
C GLY A 309 4.48 9.30 15.21
N GLU A 310 4.76 10.01 16.30
CA GLU A 310 4.32 9.55 17.64
C GLU A 310 2.79 9.43 17.70
N GLY A 311 2.06 10.39 17.10
CA GLY A 311 0.61 10.39 17.06
C GLY A 311 0.02 9.17 16.32
N PHE A 312 0.68 8.66 15.29
CA PHE A 312 0.28 7.47 14.56
C PHE A 312 0.57 6.19 15.35
N ALA A 313 1.75 6.09 15.98
CA ALA A 313 2.09 4.95 16.83
C ALA A 313 1.11 4.80 18.01
N VAL A 314 0.75 5.91 18.66
CA VAL A 314 -0.28 5.92 19.71
C VAL A 314 -1.64 5.52 19.16
N PHE A 315 -2.03 6.07 18.01
CA PHE A 315 -3.30 5.73 17.35
C PHE A 315 -3.45 4.22 17.06
N LEU A 316 -2.41 3.58 16.53
CA LEU A 316 -2.43 2.12 16.30
C LEU A 316 -2.51 1.34 17.63
N THR A 317 -1.73 1.76 18.63
CA THR A 317 -1.72 1.12 19.96
C THR A 317 -3.08 1.22 20.66
N ASP A 318 -3.77 2.36 20.52
CA ASP A 318 -5.10 2.56 21.07
C ASP A 318 -6.12 1.61 20.41
N ILE A 319 -6.00 1.36 19.09
CA ILE A 319 -6.83 0.35 18.40
C ILE A 319 -6.59 -1.05 18.97
N VAL A 320 -5.33 -1.45 19.20
CA VAL A 320 -4.99 -2.76 19.77
C VAL A 320 -5.65 -2.97 21.14
N THR A 321 -5.63 -1.95 21.99
CA THR A 321 -6.05 -2.06 23.40
C THR A 321 -7.55 -1.81 23.63
N GLU A 322 -8.23 -1.12 22.70
CA GLU A 322 -9.66 -0.81 22.81
C GLU A 322 -10.54 -2.06 22.64
N LYS A 323 -11.40 -2.32 23.63
CA LYS A 323 -12.26 -3.51 23.69
C LYS A 323 -13.48 -3.39 22.77
N LYS A 324 -13.84 -2.17 22.36
CA LYS A 324 -14.96 -1.90 21.43
C LYS A 324 -14.60 -2.15 19.97
N GLU A 325 -13.31 -2.20 19.64
CA GLU A 325 -12.85 -2.48 18.28
C GLU A 325 -13.14 -3.93 17.90
N ASP A 326 -13.44 -4.16 16.62
CA ASP A 326 -13.62 -5.51 16.12
C ASP A 326 -12.28 -6.27 16.11
N PRO A 327 -12.30 -7.60 16.31
CA PRO A 327 -11.08 -8.41 16.41
C PRO A 327 -10.14 -8.27 15.20
N ILE A 328 -10.69 -8.14 13.99
CA ILE A 328 -9.90 -8.01 12.75
C ILE A 328 -9.11 -6.71 12.76
N SER A 329 -9.75 -5.59 13.08
CA SER A 329 -9.09 -4.28 13.16
C SER A 329 -8.01 -4.25 14.24
N ARG A 330 -8.25 -4.88 15.39
CA ARG A 330 -7.25 -5.02 16.46
C ARG A 330 -6.06 -5.86 16.00
N MET A 331 -6.35 -6.95 15.28
CA MET A 331 -5.33 -7.82 14.73
C MET A 331 -4.44 -7.09 13.72
N SER A 332 -5.04 -6.44 12.73
CA SER A 332 -4.30 -5.63 11.76
C SER A 332 -3.50 -4.52 12.44
N ALA A 333 -4.05 -3.86 13.47
CA ALA A 333 -3.34 -2.80 14.18
C ALA A 333 -2.07 -3.30 14.88
N VAL A 334 -2.06 -4.55 15.39
CA VAL A 334 -0.86 -5.18 15.96
C VAL A 334 0.23 -5.33 14.89
N SER A 335 -0.13 -5.86 13.72
CA SER A 335 0.77 -5.99 12.58
C SER A 335 1.35 -4.63 12.16
N TYR A 336 0.50 -3.61 12.00
CA TYR A 336 0.91 -2.27 11.63
C TYR A 336 1.81 -1.62 12.68
N VAL A 337 1.50 -1.72 13.98
CA VAL A 337 2.34 -1.10 15.02
C VAL A 337 3.69 -1.80 15.15
N GLY A 338 3.72 -3.13 15.06
CA GLY A 338 4.97 -3.89 15.06
C GLY A 338 5.87 -3.49 13.89
N SER A 339 5.32 -3.53 12.67
CA SER A 339 6.05 -3.17 11.47
C SER A 339 6.50 -1.70 11.47
N TYR A 340 5.63 -0.77 11.90
CA TYR A 340 5.93 0.65 11.95
C TYR A 340 7.07 0.98 12.91
N LEU A 341 7.05 0.44 14.13
CA LEU A 341 8.08 0.71 15.13
C LEU A 341 9.44 0.08 14.77
N SER A 342 9.44 -1.03 14.05
CA SER A 342 10.66 -1.66 13.52
C SER A 342 11.28 -0.84 12.39
N ARG A 343 10.46 -0.38 11.44
CA ARG A 343 10.91 0.16 10.15
C ARG A 343 11.05 1.69 10.13
N ALA A 344 10.33 2.41 10.98
CA ALA A 344 10.33 3.87 10.98
C ALA A 344 11.56 4.43 11.72
N ARG A 345 12.64 4.68 10.96
CA ARG A 345 13.90 5.20 11.51
C ARG A 345 13.75 6.56 12.20
N PHE A 346 12.79 7.36 11.77
CA PHE A 346 12.50 8.69 12.32
C PHE A 346 11.78 8.68 13.68
N ILE A 347 11.29 7.52 14.13
CA ILE A 347 10.69 7.37 15.46
C ILE A 347 11.82 7.25 16.49
N SER A 348 11.69 7.96 17.61
CA SER A 348 12.71 7.93 18.67
C SER A 348 12.67 6.62 19.46
N ALA A 349 13.82 6.19 20.00
CA ALA A 349 13.89 5.02 20.87
C ALA A 349 12.99 5.17 22.13
N ASP A 350 12.84 6.39 22.64
CA ASP A 350 11.95 6.71 23.77
C ASP A 350 10.48 6.41 23.44
N THR A 351 10.01 6.83 22.25
CA THR A 351 8.68 6.49 21.75
C THR A 351 8.51 4.98 21.60
N VAL A 352 9.50 4.28 21.02
CA VAL A 352 9.45 2.82 20.84
C VAL A 352 9.29 2.12 22.19
N VAL A 353 10.12 2.47 23.19
CA VAL A 353 10.05 1.89 24.54
C VAL A 353 8.72 2.20 25.21
N THR A 354 8.20 3.42 25.05
CA THR A 354 6.89 3.81 25.59
C THR A 354 5.76 2.98 25.02
N ILE A 355 5.74 2.72 23.71
CA ILE A 355 4.72 1.89 23.07
C ILE A 355 4.91 0.41 23.43
N LEU A 356 6.16 -0.10 23.42
CA LEU A 356 6.46 -1.47 23.88
C LEU A 356 5.94 -1.72 25.29
N LYS A 357 6.16 -0.76 26.21
CA LYS A 357 5.62 -0.85 27.58
C LYS A 357 4.12 -1.01 27.59
N LYS A 358 3.37 -0.21 26.82
CA LYS A 358 1.91 -0.33 26.72
C LYS A 358 1.46 -1.68 26.19
N LEU A 359 2.15 -2.22 25.17
CA LEU A 359 1.85 -3.54 24.60
C LEU A 359 2.14 -4.66 25.61
N VAL A 360 3.28 -4.59 26.31
CA VAL A 360 3.66 -5.55 27.35
C VAL A 360 2.68 -5.49 28.54
N ASP A 361 2.34 -4.29 29.02
CA ASP A 361 1.37 -4.10 30.10
C ASP A 361 0.01 -4.71 29.72
N TRP A 362 -0.43 -4.55 28.47
CA TRP A 362 -1.65 -5.18 27.96
C TRP A 362 -1.54 -6.71 27.93
N CYS A 363 -0.41 -7.27 27.47
CA CYS A 363 -0.18 -8.72 27.48
C CYS A 363 -0.15 -9.30 28.90
N VAL A 364 0.45 -8.60 29.85
CA VAL A 364 0.51 -8.99 31.27
C VAL A 364 -0.88 -8.97 31.90
N ASP A 365 -1.66 -7.92 31.65
CA ASP A 365 -3.06 -7.86 32.08
C ASP A 365 -3.87 -9.02 31.49
N TYR A 366 -3.63 -9.36 30.22
CA TYR A 366 -4.26 -10.52 29.58
C TYR A 366 -3.89 -11.83 30.29
N CYS A 367 -2.60 -12.06 30.59
CA CYS A 367 -2.10 -13.21 31.34
C CYS A 367 -2.78 -13.35 32.72
N ASP A 368 -2.90 -12.25 33.48
CA ASP A 368 -3.56 -12.23 34.79
C ASP A 368 -5.04 -12.58 34.71
N HIS A 369 -5.74 -12.10 33.68
CA HIS A 369 -7.14 -12.43 33.43
C HIS A 369 -7.33 -13.89 33.06
N GLN A 370 -6.46 -14.45 32.21
CA GLN A 370 -6.53 -15.86 31.85
C GLN A 370 -6.19 -16.76 33.03
N SER A 371 -5.18 -16.42 33.84
CA SER A 371 -4.79 -17.19 35.02
C SER A 371 -5.92 -17.38 36.04
N LYS A 372 -6.87 -16.44 36.10
CA LYS A 372 -8.06 -16.49 36.97
C LYS A 372 -9.25 -17.26 36.38
N ARG A 373 -9.26 -17.58 35.08
CA ARG A 373 -10.31 -18.37 34.43
C ARG A 373 -10.05 -19.88 34.63
N GLU A 374 -11.10 -20.60 35.06
CA GLU A 374 -11.13 -22.07 35.01
C GLU A 374 -11.16 -22.55 33.55
N ALA A 375 -10.54 -23.70 33.29
CA ALA A 375 -10.29 -24.25 31.96
C ALA A 375 -11.59 -24.60 31.21
N THR A 376 -12.18 -23.63 30.53
CA THR A 376 -13.17 -23.85 29.47
C THR A 376 -12.45 -24.11 28.14
N PRO A 377 -13.04 -24.86 27.18
CA PRO A 377 -12.38 -25.19 25.92
C PRO A 377 -12.09 -23.91 25.11
N ILE A 378 -10.79 -23.64 24.96
CA ILE A 378 -10.07 -22.77 24.01
C ILE A 378 -10.73 -21.40 23.71
N PRO A 379 -10.43 -20.35 24.50
CA PRO A 379 -10.41 -19.00 23.95
C PRO A 379 -9.25 -18.92 22.95
N ASN A 380 -9.52 -18.61 21.68
CA ASN A 380 -8.48 -18.35 20.70
C ASN A 380 -7.65 -17.12 21.16
N HIS A 381 -6.38 -17.33 21.52
CA HIS A 381 -5.47 -16.32 22.06
C HIS A 381 -4.72 -15.54 20.97
N GLN A 382 -5.19 -15.58 19.71
CA GLN A 382 -4.57 -14.94 18.54
C GLN A 382 -4.04 -13.52 18.80
N LEU A 383 -4.87 -12.60 19.32
CA LEU A 383 -4.43 -11.22 19.58
C LEU A 383 -3.31 -11.13 20.62
N PHE A 384 -3.31 -12.02 21.62
CA PHE A 384 -2.24 -12.09 22.60
C PHE A 384 -0.94 -12.56 21.97
N TYR A 385 -0.95 -13.67 21.24
CA TYR A 385 0.23 -14.18 20.54
C TYR A 385 0.75 -13.18 19.52
N ALA A 386 -0.16 -12.54 18.80
CA ALA A 386 0.18 -11.49 17.87
C ALA A 386 0.91 -10.32 18.53
N THR A 387 0.39 -9.85 19.67
CA THR A 387 1.02 -8.73 20.38
C THR A 387 2.40 -9.13 20.91
N CYS A 388 2.55 -10.37 21.40
CA CYS A 388 3.86 -10.91 21.78
C CYS A 388 4.82 -10.98 20.59
N GLN A 389 4.36 -11.44 19.42
CA GLN A 389 5.16 -11.51 18.20
C GLN A 389 5.60 -10.12 17.73
N ALA A 390 4.70 -9.14 17.73
CA ALA A 390 5.04 -7.75 17.40
C ALA A 390 6.07 -7.15 18.38
N VAL A 391 5.96 -7.44 19.68
CA VAL A 391 6.96 -7.02 20.69
C VAL A 391 8.33 -7.63 20.39
N MET A 392 8.40 -8.93 20.10
CA MET A 392 9.66 -9.60 19.75
C MET A 392 10.24 -9.05 18.45
N TYR A 393 9.41 -8.88 17.41
CA TYR A 393 9.81 -8.32 16.12
C TYR A 393 10.40 -6.91 16.25
N VAL A 394 9.76 -6.02 17.02
CA VAL A 394 10.30 -4.66 17.28
C VAL A 394 11.65 -4.73 17.98
N LEU A 395 11.83 -5.66 18.92
CA LEU A 395 13.10 -5.83 19.61
C LEU A 395 14.19 -6.38 18.67
N CYS A 396 13.88 -7.27 17.72
CA CYS A 396 14.85 -7.70 16.71
C CYS A 396 15.45 -6.52 15.92
N PHE A 397 14.66 -5.47 15.65
CA PHE A 397 15.14 -4.29 14.92
C PHE A 397 15.76 -3.22 15.83
N ARG A 398 15.21 -3.02 17.03
CA ARG A 398 15.46 -1.81 17.83
C ARG A 398 16.21 -2.06 19.13
N LEU A 399 16.43 -3.32 19.53
CA LEU A 399 17.03 -3.64 20.81
C LEU A 399 18.40 -2.97 20.98
N ARG A 400 19.30 -3.06 20.00
CA ARG A 400 20.61 -2.39 20.12
C ARG A 400 20.48 -0.88 20.32
N SER A 401 19.66 -0.22 19.51
CA SER A 401 19.43 1.22 19.61
C SER A 401 18.86 1.67 20.96
N ILE A 402 18.08 0.81 21.62
CA ILE A 402 17.54 1.05 22.97
C ILE A 402 18.63 0.89 24.02
N MET A 403 19.50 -0.12 23.86
CA MET A 403 20.58 -0.44 24.79
C MET A 403 21.65 0.66 24.88
N ASP A 404 21.81 1.47 23.83
CA ASP A 404 22.74 2.60 23.79
C ASP A 404 22.35 3.72 24.79
N TYR A 405 21.10 3.77 25.26
CA TYR A 405 20.61 4.77 26.22
C TYR A 405 20.37 4.15 27.62
N PRO A 406 21.15 4.53 28.66
CA PRO A 406 21.05 3.89 29.98
C PRO A 406 19.67 3.96 30.64
N ASN A 407 18.94 5.07 30.46
CA ASN A 407 17.59 5.24 30.99
C ASN A 407 16.58 4.32 30.28
N LEU A 408 16.63 4.26 28.95
CA LEU A 408 15.74 3.40 28.16
C LEU A 408 16.03 1.91 28.39
N LYS A 409 17.31 1.56 28.53
CA LYS A 409 17.72 0.22 28.99
C LYS A 409 17.10 -0.11 30.34
N SER A 410 17.19 0.77 31.33
CA SER A 410 16.58 0.55 32.64
C SER A 410 15.07 0.34 32.53
N ASP A 411 14.39 1.17 31.73
CA ASP A 411 12.94 1.06 31.52
C ASP A 411 12.54 -0.26 30.85
N LEU A 412 13.32 -0.71 29.86
CA LEU A 412 13.13 -2.01 29.19
C LEU A 412 13.32 -3.18 30.17
N PHE A 413 14.36 -3.14 31.01
CA PHE A 413 14.65 -4.21 31.98
C PHE A 413 13.63 -4.28 33.13
N HIS A 414 12.92 -3.18 33.41
CA HIS A 414 11.82 -3.17 34.36
C HIS A 414 10.52 -3.76 33.82
N MET A 415 10.42 -4.00 32.51
CA MET A 415 9.25 -4.67 31.93
C MET A 415 9.22 -6.15 32.34
N PRO A 416 8.05 -6.72 32.64
CA PRO A 416 7.91 -8.08 33.18
C PRO A 416 8.01 -9.17 32.10
N PHE A 417 9.02 -9.13 31.23
CA PHE A 417 9.27 -10.14 30.20
C PHE A 417 9.39 -11.56 30.77
N GLY A 418 9.98 -11.67 31.97
CA GLY A 418 10.04 -12.90 32.77
C GLY A 418 8.69 -13.57 33.00
N PHE A 419 7.72 -12.79 33.44
CA PHE A 419 6.36 -13.27 33.67
C PHE A 419 5.65 -13.59 32.36
N LEU A 420 5.80 -12.72 31.35
CA LEU A 420 5.12 -12.84 30.06
C LEU A 420 5.54 -14.11 29.30
N PHE A 421 6.84 -14.29 29.07
CA PHE A 421 7.33 -15.37 28.20
C PHE A 421 7.39 -16.74 28.88
N ARG A 422 7.39 -16.81 30.22
CA ARG A 422 7.24 -18.06 30.99
C ARG A 422 5.79 -18.41 31.32
N HIS A 423 4.83 -17.62 30.84
CA HIS A 423 3.42 -17.85 31.15
C HIS A 423 2.93 -19.18 30.55
N ARG A 424 1.93 -19.81 31.18
CA ARG A 424 1.33 -21.10 30.76
C ARG A 424 0.72 -21.11 29.34
N LEU A 425 0.65 -19.94 28.70
CA LEU A 425 0.18 -19.79 27.32
C LEU A 425 1.31 -20.00 26.30
N GLU A 426 2.56 -20.13 26.75
CA GLU A 426 3.74 -20.48 25.96
C GLU A 426 3.90 -19.67 24.65
N PRO A 427 3.90 -18.31 24.70
CA PRO A 427 3.98 -17.48 23.50
C PRO A 427 5.21 -17.76 22.63
N LEU A 428 6.35 -18.12 23.22
CA LEU A 428 7.57 -18.48 22.49
C LEU A 428 7.43 -19.74 21.63
N LYS A 429 6.46 -20.62 21.92
CA LYS A 429 6.20 -21.83 21.13
C LYS A 429 5.19 -21.60 20.00
N VAL A 430 4.36 -20.57 20.11
CA VAL A 430 3.26 -20.30 19.16
C VAL A 430 3.64 -19.26 18.11
N CYS A 431 4.47 -18.28 18.48
CA CYS A 431 4.92 -17.24 17.55
C CYS A 431 5.90 -17.81 16.51
N LEU A 432 6.10 -17.06 15.42
CA LEU A 432 6.94 -17.45 14.29
C LEU A 432 8.40 -17.74 14.74
N PRO A 433 8.98 -18.90 14.35
CA PRO A 433 10.30 -19.31 14.84
C PRO A 433 11.43 -18.39 14.45
N SER A 434 11.41 -17.88 13.21
CA SER A 434 12.40 -16.94 12.69
C SER A 434 12.47 -15.70 13.59
N ILE A 435 11.32 -15.15 14.01
CA ILE A 435 11.23 -14.03 14.97
C ILE A 435 11.73 -14.42 16.35
N VAL A 436 11.27 -15.55 16.89
CA VAL A 436 11.60 -15.98 18.24
C VAL A 436 13.10 -16.24 18.39
N ASN A 437 13.71 -16.95 17.43
CA ASN A 437 15.13 -17.29 17.46
C ASN A 437 16.01 -16.04 17.41
N GLU A 438 15.70 -15.11 16.50
CA GLU A 438 16.45 -13.86 16.38
C GLU A 438 16.29 -12.99 17.63
N PHE A 439 15.08 -12.88 18.17
CA PHE A 439 14.82 -12.17 19.42
C PHE A 439 15.63 -12.77 20.58
N LEU A 440 15.58 -14.10 20.76
CA LEU A 440 16.31 -14.78 21.82
C LEU A 440 17.82 -14.58 21.70
N ARG A 441 18.36 -14.62 20.48
CA ARG A 441 19.78 -14.40 20.20
C ARG A 441 20.22 -13.00 20.65
N GLN A 442 19.52 -11.96 20.21
CA GLN A 442 19.87 -10.59 20.61
C GLN A 442 19.60 -10.31 22.09
N ALA A 443 18.49 -10.82 22.64
CA ALA A 443 18.16 -10.65 24.05
C ALA A 443 19.17 -11.34 24.97
N LYS A 444 19.79 -12.45 24.54
CA LYS A 444 20.84 -13.16 25.30
C LYS A 444 22.07 -12.28 25.45
N ASP A 445 22.56 -11.77 24.33
CA ASP A 445 23.71 -10.89 24.27
C ASP A 445 23.47 -9.56 25.00
N ALA A 446 22.27 -8.99 24.90
CA ALA A 446 21.87 -7.81 25.66
C ALA A 446 21.74 -8.04 27.19
N GLY A 447 21.78 -9.29 27.66
CA GLY A 447 21.58 -9.66 29.06
C GLY A 447 20.11 -9.61 29.53
N LEU A 448 19.16 -9.55 28.60
CA LEU A 448 17.72 -9.52 28.85
C LEU A 448 17.15 -10.93 29.11
N VAL A 449 17.74 -11.98 28.51
CA VAL A 449 17.27 -13.39 28.61
C VAL A 449 17.31 -13.96 30.02
N ALA A 450 18.21 -13.47 30.88
CA ALA A 450 18.27 -13.86 32.29
C ALA A 450 16.94 -13.61 33.03
N ALA A 451 16.06 -12.76 32.48
CA ALA A 451 14.72 -12.52 33.01
C ALA A 451 13.71 -13.66 32.70
N PHE A 452 13.85 -14.42 31.61
CA PHE A 452 12.81 -15.35 31.13
C PHE A 452 13.26 -16.74 30.65
N VAL A 453 14.55 -17.07 30.54
CA VAL A 453 15.01 -18.45 30.25
C VAL A 453 15.86 -18.97 31.42
N ASP A 454 15.65 -20.23 31.81
CA ASP A 454 16.49 -20.89 32.81
C ASP A 454 17.74 -21.43 32.08
N PRO A 455 18.98 -21.23 32.55
CA PRO A 455 20.19 -21.63 31.82
C PRO A 455 20.24 -23.13 31.47
N ALA A 456 19.52 -23.97 32.22
CA ALA A 456 19.42 -25.41 31.97
C ALA A 456 18.38 -25.80 30.90
N ALA A 457 17.51 -24.87 30.51
CA ALA A 457 16.49 -25.06 29.47
C ALA A 457 16.92 -24.51 28.11
N GLU A 458 18.09 -23.85 28.00
CA GLU A 458 18.59 -23.28 26.74
C GLU A 458 18.77 -24.34 25.64
N ASP A 459 19.48 -25.44 25.94
CA ASP A 459 19.70 -26.54 24.98
C ASP A 459 18.41 -27.29 24.62
N ALA A 460 17.42 -27.27 25.52
CA ALA A 460 16.12 -27.92 25.32
C ALA A 460 15.19 -27.05 24.48
N ILE A 461 15.23 -25.72 24.63
CA ILE A 461 14.44 -24.78 23.83
C ILE A 461 14.94 -24.79 22.39
N GLU A 462 16.25 -24.71 22.12
CA GLU A 462 16.78 -24.76 20.76
C GLU A 462 16.46 -26.10 20.05
N SER A 463 16.42 -27.21 20.82
CA SER A 463 16.08 -28.55 20.32
C SER A 463 14.56 -28.81 20.18
N ASP A 464 13.71 -28.29 21.06
CA ASP A 464 12.25 -28.40 20.96
C ASP A 464 11.68 -27.37 19.96
N LEU A 465 12.34 -26.22 19.79
CA LEU A 465 12.07 -25.22 18.75
C LEU A 465 12.36 -25.75 17.34
N SER A 466 13.26 -26.73 17.22
CA SER A 466 13.58 -27.38 15.94
C SER A 466 12.75 -28.65 15.67
N ARG A 467 12.14 -29.26 16.70
CA ARG A 467 11.43 -30.56 16.57
C ARG A 467 9.91 -30.49 16.49
N THR A 468 9.28 -29.36 16.82
CA THR A 468 7.82 -29.30 17.00
C THR A 468 7.08 -28.33 16.07
N PHE A 469 7.75 -27.79 15.05
CA PHE A 469 7.29 -26.54 14.47
C PHE A 469 6.43 -26.69 13.21
N GLY A 470 5.17 -26.26 13.35
CA GLY A 470 4.14 -26.30 12.31
C GLY A 470 2.79 -26.87 12.74
N GLY A 471 2.54 -27.09 14.04
CA GLY A 471 1.23 -27.53 14.52
C GLY A 471 0.07 -26.70 13.91
N ILE A 472 -1.10 -27.34 13.76
CA ILE A 472 -2.29 -26.97 12.96
C ILE A 472 -2.81 -25.51 13.11
N ASN A 473 -2.26 -24.70 14.02
CA ASN A 473 -2.65 -23.32 14.31
C ASN A 473 -1.45 -22.33 14.30
N ARG A 474 -0.59 -22.34 13.27
CA ARG A 474 0.43 -21.30 13.09
C ARG A 474 -0.20 -19.91 13.03
N LEU A 475 0.39 -18.95 13.73
CA LEU A 475 0.00 -17.55 13.67
C LEU A 475 0.79 -16.86 12.54
N ASP A 476 0.33 -17.01 11.31
CA ASP A 476 0.91 -16.26 10.18
C ASP A 476 0.49 -14.78 10.33
N MET A 477 1.45 -13.94 10.71
CA MET A 477 1.23 -12.50 10.86
C MET A 477 2.02 -11.77 9.78
N PHE A 478 1.29 -11.12 8.89
CA PHE A 478 1.83 -10.19 7.91
C PHE A 478 2.28 -8.87 8.57
N PHE A 479 3.44 -8.32 8.16
CA PHE A 479 3.96 -7.03 8.62
C PHE A 479 3.89 -5.96 7.51
N PRO A 480 2.90 -5.04 7.53
CA PRO A 480 2.58 -4.21 6.36
C PRO A 480 3.63 -3.21 5.87
N PHE A 481 4.65 -2.85 6.66
CA PHE A 481 5.75 -1.99 6.20
C PHE A 481 6.97 -2.83 5.82
N ASP A 482 6.77 -3.82 4.96
CA ASP A 482 7.86 -4.59 4.34
C ASP A 482 8.64 -3.78 3.30
N PRO A 483 9.80 -4.26 2.83
CA PRO A 483 10.71 -3.47 2.00
C PRO A 483 9.97 -2.82 0.82
N TYR A 484 10.16 -1.51 0.70
CA TYR A 484 9.49 -0.72 -0.32
C TYR A 484 10.21 -0.89 -1.67
N LEU A 485 9.55 -1.55 -2.64
CA LEU A 485 10.17 -1.96 -3.91
C LEU A 485 9.80 -1.09 -5.12
N LEU A 486 8.99 -0.03 -4.96
CA LEU A 486 8.63 0.86 -6.07
C LEU A 486 9.79 1.82 -6.41
N LYS A 487 10.23 1.81 -7.67
CA LYS A 487 11.50 2.42 -8.10
C LYS A 487 11.55 3.95 -7.98
N GLU A 488 10.56 4.67 -8.51
CA GLU A 488 10.57 6.14 -8.57
C GLU A 488 10.30 6.79 -7.21
N SER A 489 9.36 6.23 -6.45
CA SER A 489 8.88 6.76 -5.17
C SER A 489 9.73 6.35 -3.97
N ASP A 490 10.60 5.34 -4.09
CA ASP A 490 11.51 4.90 -3.03
C ASP A 490 12.39 6.04 -2.48
N ARG A 491 12.74 7.02 -3.32
CA ARG A 491 13.49 8.23 -2.90
C ARG A 491 12.85 9.02 -1.75
N TYR A 492 11.54 8.89 -1.53
CA TYR A 492 10.83 9.52 -0.41
C TYR A 492 10.81 8.64 0.86
N ILE A 493 10.84 7.32 0.69
CA ILE A 493 10.69 6.33 1.75
C ILE A 493 12.06 5.91 2.31
N ARG A 494 13.02 5.54 1.45
CA ARG A 494 14.36 5.06 1.80
C ARG A 494 15.08 5.89 2.87
N PRO A 495 15.08 7.24 2.85
CA PRO A 495 15.78 8.03 3.87
C PRO A 495 15.22 7.88 5.29
N ASN A 496 14.01 7.35 5.42
CA ASN A 496 13.25 7.26 6.66
C ASN A 496 12.91 5.81 7.04
N PHE A 497 13.36 4.85 6.24
CA PHE A 497 13.05 3.43 6.35
C PHE A 497 14.28 2.63 6.81
N GLU A 498 14.06 1.68 7.71
CA GLU A 498 15.08 0.76 8.22
C GLU A 498 14.97 -0.59 7.51
N PHE A 499 15.98 -0.91 6.71
CA PHE A 499 16.12 -2.24 6.10
C PHE A 499 16.78 -3.18 7.09
N TRP A 500 16.43 -4.47 7.05
CA TRP A 500 17.04 -5.45 7.94
C TRP A 500 18.57 -5.48 7.81
N SER A 501 19.09 -5.37 6.57
CA SER A 501 20.54 -5.30 6.31
C SER A 501 21.26 -4.12 6.97
N MET A 502 20.54 -3.08 7.42
CA MET A 502 21.10 -1.92 8.12
C MET A 502 21.05 -2.07 9.65
N VAL A 503 20.33 -3.07 10.16
CA VAL A 503 20.14 -3.27 11.60
C VAL A 503 21.45 -3.72 12.23
N LYS A 504 21.97 -2.90 13.14
CA LYS A 504 23.08 -3.31 14.02
C LYS A 504 22.55 -4.22 15.11
N THR A 505 22.82 -5.51 14.99
CA THR A 505 22.45 -6.50 16.01
C THR A 505 23.32 -6.33 17.24
N THR A 506 22.87 -6.85 18.39
CA THR A 506 23.65 -6.69 19.63
C THR A 506 24.95 -7.51 19.60
N TYR A 507 24.95 -8.64 18.89
CA TYR A 507 26.05 -9.60 18.82
C TYR A 507 27.09 -9.32 17.70
N SER A 508 26.95 -8.25 16.92
CA SER A 508 27.81 -7.98 15.74
C SER A 508 29.05 -7.10 16.02
N ASP A 509 29.39 -6.82 17.28
CA ASP A 509 30.44 -5.85 17.65
C ASP A 509 31.88 -6.40 17.67
N ASP A 510 32.18 -7.61 17.15
CA ASP A 510 33.52 -8.23 17.33
C ASP A 510 34.33 -8.62 16.07
N THR A 511 33.83 -8.46 14.84
CA THR A 511 34.63 -8.74 13.63
C THR A 511 34.05 -8.02 12.43
N ASP A 512 34.67 -6.93 11.96
CA ASP A 512 34.77 -6.51 10.54
C ASP A 512 35.23 -5.05 10.47
N ASP A 513 36.47 -4.86 10.91
CA ASP A 513 37.26 -3.63 10.74
C ASP A 513 38.35 -3.88 9.67
N ASP A 514 38.03 -4.66 8.63
CA ASP A 514 38.92 -4.89 7.48
C ASP A 514 38.14 -4.58 6.18
N ASP A 515 38.70 -3.60 5.47
CA ASP A 515 38.35 -3.12 4.13
C ASP A 515 38.16 -4.27 3.10
N ASP A 516 37.23 -4.07 2.16
CA ASP A 516 37.47 -4.37 0.74
C ASP A 516 36.44 -3.61 -0.15
N GLU A 517 36.88 -2.43 -0.63
CA GLU A 517 36.39 -1.82 -1.86
C GLU A 517 36.77 -2.72 -3.05
N LEU A 518 35.82 -3.33 -3.77
CA LEU A 518 36.08 -3.89 -5.10
C LEU A 518 34.94 -3.63 -6.11
N GLU A 519 35.24 -2.64 -6.94
CA GLU A 519 34.95 -2.37 -8.37
C GLU A 519 34.05 -3.30 -9.20
N ASP A 520 33.22 -2.64 -10.03
CA ASP A 520 32.51 -3.09 -11.24
C ASP A 520 33.26 -4.12 -12.11
N LEU A 521 32.59 -5.19 -12.56
CA LEU A 521 32.86 -5.85 -13.85
C LEU A 521 31.63 -6.59 -14.44
N ASP A 522 31.19 -6.10 -15.60
CA ASP A 522 30.45 -6.65 -16.76
C ASP A 522 29.80 -8.06 -16.78
N ALA A 523 28.61 -8.08 -17.38
CA ALA A 523 27.83 -9.25 -17.86
C ALA A 523 28.49 -10.03 -19.02
N PRO A 524 28.08 -11.29 -19.28
CA PRO A 524 27.49 -11.57 -20.60
C PRO A 524 26.37 -12.65 -20.65
N GLU A 525 25.40 -12.35 -21.54
CA GLU A 525 24.68 -13.15 -22.57
C GLU A 525 24.15 -14.59 -22.36
N MET A 526 22.92 -14.75 -22.89
CA MET A 526 22.01 -15.89 -22.97
C MET A 526 22.49 -17.11 -23.79
N ASN A 527 21.97 -18.31 -23.47
CA ASN A 527 21.49 -19.27 -24.50
C ASN A 527 20.53 -20.36 -23.94
N VAL A 528 19.74 -20.94 -24.86
CA VAL A 528 18.40 -21.54 -24.77
C VAL A 528 18.40 -23.08 -24.86
N GLY A 529 17.35 -23.76 -24.35
CA GLY A 529 16.87 -25.09 -24.82
C GLY A 529 15.98 -25.82 -23.79
N SER A 530 14.64 -25.89 -23.91
CA SER A 530 13.77 -26.74 -24.76
C SER A 530 13.53 -28.17 -24.21
N LEU A 531 12.26 -28.52 -23.86
CA LEU A 531 11.35 -29.49 -24.56
C LEU A 531 10.36 -30.25 -23.62
N ASP A 532 9.06 -30.28 -24.02
CA ASP A 532 7.93 -31.25 -23.87
C ASP A 532 7.70 -32.10 -22.59
N ASP A 533 6.51 -32.64 -22.27
CA ASP A 533 5.07 -32.41 -22.50
C ASP A 533 4.36 -33.65 -21.85
N HIS A 534 3.06 -33.52 -21.55
CA HIS A 534 2.03 -34.57 -21.32
C HIS A 534 1.30 -34.57 -19.97
N VAL A 535 -0.03 -34.52 -20.11
CA VAL A 535 -1.09 -34.29 -19.13
C VAL A 535 -2.03 -35.50 -19.10
N GLU A 536 -2.55 -35.89 -17.93
CA GLU A 536 -3.88 -36.51 -17.77
C GLU A 536 -4.52 -36.05 -16.46
N ILE A 537 -5.82 -35.71 -16.49
CA ILE A 537 -6.64 -35.24 -15.36
C ILE A 537 -7.79 -36.22 -15.12
N ASP A 538 -8.20 -36.40 -13.86
CA ASP A 538 -9.56 -36.84 -13.51
C ASP A 538 -10.16 -35.99 -12.37
N ILE A 539 -11.44 -35.66 -12.48
CA ILE A 539 -12.21 -34.70 -11.68
C ILE A 539 -13.19 -35.47 -10.80
N ASN A 540 -13.40 -35.09 -9.53
CA ASN A 540 -14.75 -35.10 -8.93
C ASN A 540 -14.89 -34.23 -7.67
N SER A 541 -16.01 -33.50 -7.70
CA SER A 541 -16.65 -32.56 -6.75
C SER A 541 -17.17 -33.20 -5.46
N ASP A 542 -17.14 -32.48 -4.32
CA ASP A 542 -18.33 -31.82 -3.71
C ASP A 542 -18.09 -31.34 -2.25
N ASP A 543 -18.53 -30.10 -2.01
CA ASP A 543 -19.09 -29.43 -0.83
C ASP A 543 -18.74 -29.86 0.61
N ASP A 544 -18.15 -28.92 1.38
CA ASP A 544 -18.73 -28.47 2.66
C ASP A 544 -18.09 -27.14 3.17
N ASP A 545 -18.95 -26.13 3.27
CA ASP A 545 -18.69 -24.72 3.59
C ASP A 545 -18.93 -24.42 5.09
N LEU A 546 -18.17 -23.45 5.63
CA LEU A 546 -18.45 -22.56 6.81
C LEU A 546 -17.48 -22.56 8.02
N GLU A 547 -16.46 -23.40 8.09
CA GLU A 547 -15.41 -23.34 9.17
C GLU A 547 -14.05 -22.80 8.67
N TYR A 548 -13.92 -22.61 7.35
CA TYR A 548 -12.65 -22.38 6.64
C TYR A 548 -12.29 -20.89 6.40
N SER A 549 -13.07 -19.93 6.92
CA SER A 549 -12.97 -18.53 6.48
C SER A 549 -11.90 -17.68 7.16
N MET A 550 -11.35 -18.06 8.32
CA MET A 550 -10.33 -17.25 9.03
C MET A 550 -8.89 -17.74 8.84
N ASN A 551 -8.73 -19.02 8.51
CA ASN A 551 -7.47 -19.61 8.08
C ASN A 551 -7.13 -19.27 6.61
N LYS A 552 -8.07 -18.66 5.88
CA LYS A 552 -7.87 -18.04 4.55
C LYS A 552 -7.40 -16.58 4.62
N MET A 553 -7.05 -16.07 5.80
CA MET A 553 -6.51 -14.71 5.99
C MET A 553 -4.98 -14.66 6.06
N SER A 554 -4.29 -15.80 5.95
CA SER A 554 -2.91 -15.83 5.51
C SER A 554 -2.87 -16.11 4.00
N ILE A 555 -1.81 -15.64 3.35
CA ILE A 555 -1.53 -15.92 1.93
C ILE A 555 -0.89 -17.33 1.79
N THR A 556 -0.79 -18.06 2.91
CA THR A 556 -0.08 -19.34 3.04
C THR A 556 -1.08 -20.52 2.96
N PRO A 557 -0.84 -21.57 2.15
CA PRO A 557 -1.71 -22.74 2.13
C PRO A 557 -1.62 -23.56 3.43
N HIS A 558 -2.76 -24.05 3.93
CA HIS A 558 -2.78 -25.01 5.04
C HIS A 558 -2.40 -26.42 4.54
N HIS A 559 -1.27 -26.95 5.01
CA HIS A 559 -0.97 -28.38 4.86
C HIS A 559 -1.99 -29.22 5.63
N SER A 560 -2.92 -29.83 4.89
CA SER A 560 -3.79 -30.89 5.41
C SER A 560 -2.98 -32.17 5.58
N PHE A 561 -2.44 -32.41 6.77
CA PHE A 561 -1.94 -33.74 7.11
C PHE A 561 -3.12 -34.71 7.21
N LEU A 562 -3.37 -35.46 6.15
CA LEU A 562 -4.26 -36.62 6.15
C LEU A 562 -3.79 -37.62 7.23
N HIS A 563 -4.46 -37.61 8.37
CA HIS A 563 -4.36 -38.68 9.34
C HIS A 563 -5.14 -39.88 8.77
N GLN A 564 -4.43 -40.98 8.55
CA GLN A 564 -4.96 -42.24 8.07
C GLN A 564 -5.94 -42.79 9.12
N MET A 565 -7.23 -42.54 8.91
CA MET A 565 -8.32 -43.15 9.67
C MET A 565 -8.33 -44.66 9.39
N ALA A 566 -8.05 -45.43 10.44
CA ALA A 566 -8.43 -46.82 10.51
C ALA A 566 -9.97 -46.93 10.53
N MET A 567 -10.53 -47.75 9.65
CA MET A 567 -11.90 -48.26 9.74
C MET A 567 -11.91 -49.76 9.41
N ASP A 568 -12.02 -50.53 10.49
CA ASP A 568 -12.80 -51.75 10.72
C ASP A 568 -13.23 -52.71 9.58
N SER A 569 -12.87 -53.97 9.84
CA SER A 569 -13.69 -55.20 9.81
C SER A 569 -14.35 -55.71 8.52
N ASP A 570 -13.94 -56.94 8.19
CA ASP A 570 -14.74 -58.13 7.85
C ASP A 570 -14.77 -58.61 6.38
N GLY A 571 -14.55 -59.92 6.22
CA GLY A 571 -15.03 -60.69 5.07
C GLY A 571 -14.05 -61.16 3.98
N GLY A 572 -13.32 -62.26 4.24
CA GLY A 572 -13.41 -63.44 3.35
C GLY A 572 -12.37 -63.71 2.23
N LEU A 573 -11.54 -64.73 2.51
CA LEU A 573 -11.15 -65.86 1.64
C LEU A 573 -10.05 -65.75 0.55
N SER A 574 -9.08 -66.66 0.73
CA SER A 574 -8.36 -67.48 -0.27
C SER A 574 -6.95 -67.04 -0.70
N MET A 575 -5.95 -67.80 -0.22
CA MET A 575 -4.66 -68.02 -0.92
C MET A 575 -4.89 -68.66 -2.31
N PRO A 576 -3.93 -68.52 -3.25
CA PRO A 576 -3.02 -69.65 -3.48
C PRO A 576 -1.55 -69.26 -3.77
N ALA A 577 -0.70 -70.28 -3.65
CA ALA A 577 0.77 -70.26 -3.75
C ALA A 577 1.35 -70.33 -5.18
N ARG A 578 2.63 -69.92 -5.33
CA ARG A 578 3.67 -70.47 -6.26
C ARG A 578 5.03 -69.75 -6.00
N ILE A 579 6.00 -70.32 -5.28
CA ILE A 579 7.16 -71.16 -5.69
C ILE A 579 8.27 -70.45 -6.54
N ARG A 580 9.37 -70.05 -5.83
CA ARG A 580 10.85 -70.21 -6.04
C ARG A 580 11.61 -69.53 -7.23
N PRO A 581 12.98 -69.44 -7.19
CA PRO A 581 13.95 -69.45 -6.06
C PRO A 581 15.20 -68.51 -6.17
N SER A 582 15.85 -68.31 -5.01
CA SER A 582 17.30 -68.25 -4.72
C SER A 582 18.27 -67.37 -5.53
N THR A 583 19.04 -66.54 -4.80
CA THR A 583 20.51 -66.56 -4.76
C THR A 583 21.01 -65.77 -3.53
N SER A 584 21.81 -66.43 -2.68
CA SER A 584 22.48 -65.83 -1.53
C SER A 584 23.83 -65.21 -1.95
N PRO A 585 24.32 -64.16 -1.27
CA PRO A 585 25.75 -63.87 -1.20
C PRO A 585 26.35 -64.30 0.17
N PRO A 586 27.65 -64.63 0.22
CA PRO A 586 28.27 -65.28 1.37
C PRO A 586 28.74 -64.31 2.45
N SER A 587 28.50 -64.73 3.70
CA SER A 587 29.06 -64.20 4.93
C SER A 587 30.51 -64.63 5.16
N ARG A 588 31.36 -63.76 5.71
CA ARG A 588 32.55 -64.19 6.45
C ARG A 588 33.00 -63.14 7.49
N TRP A 589 32.72 -63.43 8.76
CA TRP A 589 33.54 -62.99 9.89
C TRP A 589 33.71 -64.16 10.87
N ALA A 590 34.98 -64.37 11.22
CA ALA A 590 35.55 -64.87 12.47
C ALA A 590 35.06 -66.20 13.09
N MET A 591 36.05 -67.06 13.37
CA MET A 591 36.25 -67.83 14.60
C MET A 591 37.72 -68.31 14.52
N SER A 592 38.64 -67.68 15.26
CA SER A 592 39.04 -68.00 16.64
C SER A 592 40.20 -69.01 16.67
N GLY A 593 41.26 -68.70 17.43
CA GLY A 593 42.27 -69.71 17.78
C GLY A 593 43.65 -69.15 18.11
N GLU A 594 43.82 -68.83 19.40
CA GLU A 594 45.01 -69.14 20.23
C GLU A 594 46.41 -68.61 19.85
N SER A 595 46.90 -67.76 20.77
CA SER A 595 48.27 -67.57 21.30
C SER A 595 49.20 -68.80 21.23
N PRO A 596 50.54 -68.64 21.33
CA PRO A 596 51.30 -67.59 22.05
C PRO A 596 52.17 -66.67 21.19
#